data_AF-A0A3N9VCL7-F1
#
_entry.id   AF-A0A3N9VCL7-F1
#
_cell.length_a   1.000
_cell.length_b   1.000
_cell.length_c   1.000
_cell.angle_alpha   90.00
_cell.angle_beta   90.00
_cell.angle_gamma   90.00
#
_symmetry.space_group_name_H-M   'P 1'
#
loop_
_entity.id
_entity.type
_entity.pdbx_description
1 polymer ?
#
loop_
_entity_poly.entity_id
_entity_poly.type
_entity_poly.pdbx_seq_one_letter_code
_entity_poly.pdbx_strand_id
1 'polypeptide(L)'
;MTRLIYLDNNATTALHPEVLEKMLPFFHEQFGNPSSIHWAGRRVKVAVEEAREQVAFEVDSEGMLDLNALEAAVGDSTILISAMSANNETGTIFPVREIGTTSGTTMADISFSLGPGNNEEDVACLLEILPGIVKRLRDTSASS
;
A
#
# COMPACT_ATOMS: atom_id res chain seq x y z
N MET A 1 -27.48 3.61 -14.20
CA MET A 1 -26.54 4.32 -13.32
C MET A 1 -25.13 4.10 -13.84
N THR A 2 -24.34 5.16 -13.98
CA THR A 2 -22.95 5.08 -14.44
C THR A 2 -22.08 4.55 -13.31
N ARG A 3 -21.34 3.46 -13.53
CA ARG A 3 -20.39 2.91 -12.54
C ARG A 3 -19.16 3.82 -12.49
N LEU A 4 -18.93 4.44 -11.34
CA LEU A 4 -17.68 5.17 -11.09
C LEU A 4 -16.57 4.17 -10.77
N ILE A 5 -15.40 4.36 -11.37
CA ILE A 5 -14.21 3.52 -11.16
C ILE A 5 -13.13 4.46 -10.63
N TYR A 6 -12.64 4.18 -9.42
CA TYR A 6 -11.55 4.94 -8.79
C TYR A 6 -10.22 4.26 -9.14
N LEU A 7 -9.37 4.95 -9.89
CA LEU A 7 -8.08 4.45 -10.38
C LEU A 7 -6.88 5.22 -9.82
N ASP A 8 -7.07 5.99 -8.74
CA ASP A 8 -6.03 6.83 -8.13
C ASP A 8 -5.66 6.37 -6.72
N ASN A 9 -5.50 5.05 -6.54
CA ASN A 9 -5.09 4.46 -5.26
C ASN A 9 -3.67 4.85 -4.84
N ASN A 10 -2.86 5.37 -5.77
CA ASN A 10 -1.53 5.90 -5.48
C ASN A 10 -1.59 7.27 -4.77
N ALA A 11 -2.59 8.11 -5.06
CA ALA A 11 -2.81 9.34 -4.32
C ALA A 11 -3.42 9.08 -2.93
N THR A 12 -4.46 8.25 -2.87
CA THR A 12 -5.02 7.77 -1.60
C THR A 12 -5.89 6.53 -1.82
N THR A 13 -6.04 5.70 -0.79
CA THR A 13 -6.86 4.49 -0.82
C THR A 13 -8.12 4.67 0.02
N ALA A 14 -9.21 3.99 -0.38
CA ALA A 14 -10.40 3.91 0.44
C ALA A 14 -10.10 3.12 1.72
N LEU A 15 -10.57 3.63 2.87
CA LEU A 15 -10.40 2.93 4.14
C LEU A 15 -11.17 1.61 4.12
N HIS A 16 -10.49 0.51 4.43
CA HIS A 16 -11.15 -0.80 4.52
C HIS A 16 -12.19 -0.78 5.66
N PRO A 17 -13.40 -1.35 5.48
CA PRO A 17 -14.45 -1.32 6.50
C PRO A 17 -13.99 -1.82 7.88
N GLU A 18 -13.23 -2.92 7.91
CA GLU A 18 -12.69 -3.46 9.17
C GLU A 18 -11.68 -2.52 9.84
N VAL A 19 -10.94 -1.72 9.05
CA VAL A 19 -10.02 -0.71 9.60
C VAL A 19 -10.83 0.42 10.23
N LEU A 20 -11.88 0.90 9.57
CA LEU A 20 -12.80 1.89 10.12
C LEU A 20 -13.40 1.40 11.44
N GLU A 21 -13.92 0.18 11.48
CA GLU A 21 -14.51 -0.43 12.68
C GLU A 21 -13.52 -0.50 13.84
N LYS A 22 -12.26 -0.87 13.58
CA LYS A 22 -11.20 -0.88 14.59
C LYS A 22 -10.81 0.52 15.08
N MET A 23 -10.88 1.53 14.21
CA MET A 23 -10.52 2.91 14.56
C MET A 23 -11.62 3.64 15.34
N LEU A 24 -12.89 3.37 15.04
CA LEU A 24 -14.05 4.08 15.61
C LEU A 24 -14.02 4.23 17.15
N PRO A 25 -13.70 3.19 17.95
CA PRO A 25 -13.67 3.30 19.40
C PRO A 25 -12.79 4.42 19.94
N PHE A 26 -11.70 4.78 19.25
CA PHE A 26 -10.77 5.81 19.69
C PHE A 26 -11.29 7.25 19.49
N PHE A 27 -12.38 7.41 18.71
CA PHE A 27 -13.02 8.70 18.51
C PHE A 27 -14.08 9.05 19.56
N HIS A 28 -14.58 8.07 20.33
CA HIS A 28 -15.66 8.30 21.29
C HIS A 28 -15.47 7.63 22.65
N GLU A 29 -14.97 6.40 22.72
CA GLU A 29 -14.86 5.61 23.97
C GLU A 29 -13.44 5.60 24.54
N GLN A 30 -12.44 5.51 23.67
CA GLN A 30 -11.03 5.33 24.01
C GLN A 30 -10.21 6.53 23.54
N PHE A 31 -10.63 7.73 23.95
CA PHE A 31 -10.07 9.01 23.50
C PHE A 31 -8.85 9.50 24.30
N GLY A 32 -8.37 8.71 25.27
CA GLY A 32 -7.35 9.15 26.21
C GLY A 32 -5.97 9.34 25.57
N ASN A 33 -5.19 10.29 26.07
CA ASN A 33 -3.81 10.48 25.62
C ASN A 33 -2.93 9.27 26.04
N PRO A 34 -2.30 8.55 25.10
CA PRO A 34 -1.51 7.34 25.39
C PRO A 34 -0.29 7.58 26.29
N SER A 35 0.20 8.82 26.43
CA SER A 35 1.27 9.16 27.37
C SER A 35 0.80 9.24 28.83
N SER A 36 -0.50 9.19 29.08
CA SER A 36 -1.06 9.32 30.43
C SER A 36 -1.00 8.00 31.19
N ILE A 37 -0.52 8.04 32.44
CA ILE A 37 -0.39 6.86 33.31
C ILE A 37 -1.73 6.34 33.88
N HIS A 38 -2.78 7.17 33.81
CA HIS A 38 -4.09 6.85 34.34
C HIS A 38 -4.92 5.98 33.37
N TRP A 39 -6.06 5.48 33.87
CA TRP A 39 -6.89 4.48 33.20
C TRP A 39 -7.25 4.83 31.74
N ALA A 40 -7.55 6.10 31.44
CA ALA A 40 -7.94 6.52 30.10
C ALA A 40 -6.80 6.43 29.07
N GLY A 41 -5.53 6.60 29.48
CA GLY A 41 -4.38 6.53 28.57
C GLY A 41 -3.84 5.11 28.40
N ARG A 42 -3.89 4.27 29.44
CA ARG A 42 -3.33 2.91 29.42
C ARG A 42 -3.88 2.03 28.30
N ARG A 43 -5.20 2.06 28.05
CA ARG A 43 -5.83 1.27 26.99
C ARG A 43 -5.41 1.72 25.59
N VAL A 44 -5.34 3.04 25.38
CA VAL A 44 -4.89 3.62 24.10
C VAL A 44 -3.43 3.32 23.85
N LYS A 45 -2.58 3.37 24.89
CA LYS A 45 -1.17 3.00 24.78
C LYS A 45 -1.00 1.57 24.28
N VAL A 46 -1.73 0.61 24.85
CA VAL A 46 -1.67 -0.80 24.40
C VAL A 46 -2.05 -0.91 22.92
N ALA A 47 -3.15 -0.28 22.50
CA ALA A 47 -3.57 -0.31 21.09
C ALA A 47 -2.54 0.32 20.14
N VAL A 48 -1.84 1.38 20.57
CA VAL A 48 -0.75 1.99 19.81
C VAL A 48 0.45 1.05 19.69
N GLU A 49 0.84 0.37 20.77
CA GLU A 49 1.93 -0.62 20.71
C GLU A 49 1.56 -1.82 19.83
N GLU A 50 0.34 -2.36 19.95
CA GLU A 50 -0.15 -3.44 19.08
C GLU A 50 -0.18 -3.02 17.60
N ALA A 51 -0.62 -1.79 17.31
CA ALA A 51 -0.59 -1.27 15.94
C ALA A 51 0.84 -1.10 15.44
N ARG A 52 1.79 -0.71 16.29
CA ARG A 52 3.21 -0.64 15.94
C ARG A 52 3.78 -2.01 15.61
N GLU A 53 3.44 -3.04 16.38
CA GLU A 53 3.84 -4.42 16.09
C GLU A 53 3.23 -4.94 14.78
N GLN A 54 1.97 -4.58 14.48
CA GLN A 54 1.28 -5.02 13.26
C GLN A 54 1.76 -4.33 11.98
N VAL A 55 2.27 -3.10 12.08
CA VAL A 55 2.71 -2.28 10.94
C VAL A 55 4.24 -2.19 10.87
N ALA A 56 4.97 -2.96 11.70
CA ALA A 56 6.43 -2.98 11.69
C ALA A 56 6.98 -3.65 10.42
N PHE A 57 6.99 -2.89 9.33
CA PHE A 57 8.00 -3.04 8.31
C PHE A 57 9.19 -2.22 8.77
N GLU A 58 10.29 -2.90 9.08
CA GLU A 58 11.53 -2.18 9.39
C GLU A 58 11.91 -1.36 8.16
N VAL A 59 12.10 -0.07 8.40
CA VAL A 59 12.74 0.84 7.45
C VAL A 59 14.02 1.33 8.07
N ASP A 60 15.04 1.59 7.25
CA ASP A 60 16.27 2.18 7.75
C ASP A 60 16.10 3.67 8.12
N SER A 61 17.19 4.30 8.57
CA SER A 61 17.17 5.73 8.96
C SER A 61 16.83 6.69 7.80
N GLU A 62 16.88 6.23 6.56
CA GLU A 62 16.53 6.99 5.35
C GLU A 62 15.11 6.65 4.85
N GLY A 63 14.37 5.82 5.59
CA GLY A 63 13.03 5.39 5.21
C GLY A 63 13.02 4.31 4.13
N MET A 64 14.16 3.66 3.84
CA MET A 64 14.24 2.57 2.88
C MET A 64 13.63 1.31 3.46
N LEU A 65 12.80 0.64 2.68
CA LEU A 65 12.12 -0.60 3.07
C LEU A 65 13.11 -1.78 3.16
N ASP A 66 13.07 -2.55 4.24
CA ASP A 66 13.72 -3.86 4.28
C ASP A 66 12.95 -4.87 3.42
N LEU A 67 13.56 -5.27 2.31
CA LEU A 67 12.99 -6.22 1.37
C LEU A 67 12.82 -7.62 1.99
N ASN A 68 13.62 -8.01 2.98
CA ASN A 68 13.45 -9.31 3.64
C ASN A 68 12.20 -9.31 4.54
N ALA A 69 11.96 -8.20 5.23
CA ALA A 69 10.75 -8.01 6.02
C ALA A 69 9.50 -7.95 5.11
N LEU A 70 9.62 -7.30 3.95
CA LEU A 70 8.57 -7.32 2.93
C LEU A 70 8.27 -8.75 2.46
N GLU A 71 9.31 -9.52 2.11
CA GLU A 71 9.17 -10.91 1.67
C GLU A 71 8.42 -11.77 2.70
N ALA A 72 8.76 -11.62 3.98
CA ALA A 72 8.12 -12.35 5.07
C ALA A 72 6.63 -11.98 5.27
N ALA A 73 6.24 -10.75 4.92
CA ALA A 73 4.86 -10.29 5.03
C ALA A 73 4.01 -10.64 3.79
N VAL A 74 4.65 -10.87 2.65
CA VAL A 74 3.99 -11.29 1.42
C VAL A 74 3.79 -12.81 1.45
N GLY A 75 2.57 -13.25 1.75
CA GLY A 75 2.20 -14.67 1.80
C GLY A 75 1.23 -15.08 0.68
N ASP A 76 0.80 -16.34 0.71
CA ASP A 76 -0.13 -16.92 -0.28
C ASP A 76 -1.50 -16.20 -0.35
N SER A 77 -1.85 -15.43 0.69
CA SER A 77 -3.06 -14.59 0.72
C SER A 77 -2.86 -13.18 0.16
N THR A 78 -1.63 -12.78 -0.20
CA THR A 78 -1.34 -11.44 -0.71
C THR A 78 -1.71 -11.34 -2.19
N ILE A 79 -2.75 -10.56 -2.48
CA ILE A 79 -3.33 -10.44 -3.82
C ILE A 79 -2.68 -9.29 -4.63
N LEU A 80 -2.21 -8.24 -3.96
CA LEU A 80 -1.62 -7.06 -4.59
C LEU A 80 -0.60 -6.40 -3.67
N ILE A 81 0.56 -6.04 -4.23
CA ILE A 81 1.52 -5.13 -3.62
C ILE A 81 1.46 -3.83 -4.43
N SER A 82 1.28 -2.71 -3.74
CA SER A 82 1.31 -1.37 -4.32
C SER A 82 2.34 -0.56 -3.56
N ALA A 83 3.35 -0.06 -4.27
CA ALA A 83 4.40 0.77 -3.70
C ALA A 83 4.58 2.02 -4.54
N MET A 84 4.74 3.15 -3.87
CA MET A 84 5.14 4.40 -4.53
C MET A 84 6.60 4.29 -4.96
N SER A 85 6.96 4.67 -6.18
CA SER A 85 8.37 4.60 -6.61
C SER A 85 9.27 5.62 -5.93
N ALA A 86 8.72 6.75 -5.50
CA ALA A 86 9.44 7.83 -4.85
C ALA A 86 8.55 8.43 -3.76
N ASN A 87 8.96 8.37 -2.50
CA ASN A 87 8.22 8.97 -1.39
C ASN A 87 8.36 10.51 -1.43
N ASN A 88 7.25 11.24 -1.46
CA ASN A 88 7.25 12.70 -1.59
C ASN A 88 7.51 13.45 -0.26
N GLU A 89 7.45 12.77 0.89
CA GLU A 89 7.79 13.33 2.21
C GLU A 89 9.27 13.15 2.55
N THR A 90 9.85 11.99 2.26
CA THR A 90 11.25 11.67 2.60
C THR A 90 12.21 11.82 1.41
N GLY A 91 11.70 11.80 0.18
CA GLY A 91 12.51 11.78 -1.05
C GLY A 91 13.10 10.41 -1.40
N THR A 92 12.79 9.37 -0.61
CA THR A 92 13.32 8.02 -0.78
C THR A 92 12.80 7.40 -2.08
N ILE A 93 13.71 6.91 -2.92
CA ILE A 93 13.36 6.14 -4.12
C ILE A 93 13.29 4.67 -3.74
N PHE A 94 12.09 4.08 -3.81
CA PHE A 94 11.91 2.67 -3.45
C PHE A 94 12.33 1.75 -4.61
N PRO A 95 12.93 0.59 -4.29
CA PRO A 95 13.38 -0.40 -5.28
C PRO A 95 12.18 -1.19 -5.83
N VAL A 96 11.30 -0.52 -6.60
CA VAL A 96 10.01 -1.07 -7.07
C VAL A 96 10.17 -2.34 -7.90
N ARG A 97 11.30 -2.49 -8.61
CA ARG A 97 11.60 -3.68 -9.38
C ARG A 97 11.82 -4.88 -8.46
N GLU A 98 12.60 -4.67 -7.40
CA GLU A 98 12.88 -5.67 -6.39
C GLU A 98 11.62 -6.02 -5.59
N ILE A 99 10.80 -5.01 -5.23
CA ILE A 99 9.49 -5.15 -4.55
C ILE A 99 8.53 -6.03 -5.39
N GLY A 100 8.43 -5.77 -6.69
CA GLY A 100 7.58 -6.57 -7.58
C GLY A 100 8.03 -8.03 -7.69
N THR A 101 9.31 -8.31 -7.46
CA THR A 101 9.88 -9.67 -7.60
C THR A 101 10.10 -10.41 -6.28
N THR A 102 9.77 -9.79 -5.14
CA THR A 102 10.22 -10.29 -3.83
C THR A 102 9.61 -11.64 -3.46
N SER A 103 8.37 -11.93 -3.85
CA SER A 103 7.79 -13.27 -3.70
C SER A 103 7.91 -14.04 -5.00
N GLY A 104 8.50 -15.23 -5.00
CA GLY A 104 8.53 -16.13 -6.17
C GLY A 104 7.15 -16.53 -6.74
N THR A 105 6.07 -16.01 -6.16
CA THR A 105 4.67 -16.12 -6.56
C THR A 105 4.16 -14.92 -7.38
N THR A 106 4.94 -13.84 -7.55
CA THR A 106 4.52 -12.71 -8.38
C THR A 106 4.35 -13.17 -9.82
N MET A 107 3.10 -13.19 -10.30
CA MET A 107 2.79 -13.61 -11.66
C MET A 107 3.06 -12.54 -12.72
N ALA A 108 3.01 -11.25 -12.33
CA ALA A 108 3.35 -10.13 -13.20
C ALA A 108 3.66 -8.87 -12.39
N ASP A 109 4.65 -8.11 -12.85
CA ASP A 109 4.97 -6.76 -12.36
C ASP A 109 4.73 -5.74 -13.47
N ILE A 110 4.09 -4.62 -13.14
CA ILE A 110 3.90 -3.50 -14.07
C ILE A 110 4.14 -2.20 -13.32
N SER A 111 5.21 -1.49 -13.68
CA SER A 111 5.55 -0.19 -13.10
C SER A 111 5.45 0.92 -14.14
N PHE A 112 4.74 1.99 -13.79
CA PHE A 112 4.71 3.25 -14.54
C PHE A 112 5.16 4.37 -13.62
N SER A 113 6.11 5.18 -14.08
CA SER A 113 6.49 6.42 -13.42
C SER A 113 6.20 7.57 -14.39
N LEU A 114 5.38 8.51 -13.96
CA LEU A 114 5.09 9.75 -14.68
C LEU A 114 5.60 10.91 -13.84
N GLY A 115 6.56 11.65 -14.37
CA GLY A 115 7.14 12.83 -13.74
C GLY A 115 6.71 14.13 -14.43
N PRO A 116 7.23 15.29 -13.98
CA PRO A 116 6.90 16.61 -14.52
C PRO A 116 7.18 16.79 -16.01
N GLY A 117 7.99 15.92 -16.62
CA GLY A 117 8.32 15.94 -18.04
C GLY A 117 7.36 15.16 -18.94
N ASN A 118 6.39 14.44 -18.38
CA ASN A 118 5.42 13.70 -19.17
C ASN A 118 4.35 14.60 -19.76
N ASN A 119 3.94 14.28 -20.98
CA ASN A 119 2.96 15.05 -21.74
C ASN A 119 1.70 14.21 -22.04
N GLU A 120 0.72 14.81 -22.72
CA GLU A 120 -0.54 14.12 -23.06
C GLU A 120 -0.35 12.90 -23.96
N GLU A 121 0.70 12.88 -24.79
CA GLU A 121 1.01 11.76 -25.69
C GLU A 121 1.52 10.54 -24.91
N ASP A 122 2.33 10.77 -23.88
CA ASP A 122 2.80 9.72 -22.96
C ASP A 122 1.61 9.06 -22.25
N VAL A 123 0.68 9.88 -21.76
CA VAL A 123 -0.54 9.41 -21.09
C VAL A 123 -1.45 8.67 -22.07
N ALA A 124 -1.61 9.17 -23.30
CA ALA A 124 -2.41 8.53 -24.33
C ALA A 124 -1.86 7.15 -24.74
N CYS A 125 -0.54 7.04 -24.91
CA CYS A 125 0.14 5.77 -25.19
C CYS A 125 -0.10 4.74 -24.08
N LEU A 126 -0.03 5.18 -22.82
CA LEU A 126 -0.29 4.36 -21.65
C LEU A 126 -1.74 3.84 -21.67
N LEU A 127 -2.71 4.72 -21.94
CA LEU A 127 -4.14 4.37 -22.05
C LEU A 127 -4.43 3.41 -23.21
N GLU A 128 -3.66 3.43 -24.29
CA GLU A 128 -3.80 2.50 -25.41
C GLU A 128 -3.28 1.09 -25.07
N ILE A 129 -2.12 1.01 -24.42
CA ILE A 129 -1.41 -0.27 -24.20
C ILE A 129 -1.95 -1.01 -22.96
N LEU A 130 -2.28 -0.29 -21.89
CA LEU A 130 -2.68 -0.86 -20.60
C LEU A 130 -3.85 -1.87 -20.71
N PRO A 131 -4.93 -1.59 -21.46
CA PRO A 131 -6.06 -2.52 -21.58
C PRO A 131 -5.66 -3.89 -22.15
N GLY A 132 -4.71 -3.91 -23.11
CA GLY A 132 -4.20 -5.14 -23.69
C GLY A 132 -3.37 -5.96 -22.70
N ILE A 133 -2.58 -5.29 -21.86
CA ILE A 133 -1.83 -5.95 -20.78
C ILE A 133 -2.79 -6.53 -19.73
N VAL A 134 -3.75 -5.74 -19.26
CA VAL A 134 -4.78 -6.16 -18.28
C VAL A 134 -5.56 -7.37 -18.77
N LYS A 135 -5.93 -7.40 -20.07
CA LYS A 135 -6.62 -8.55 -20.66
C LYS A 135 -5.79 -9.83 -20.56
N ARG A 136 -4.50 -9.77 -20.95
CA ARG A 136 -3.60 -10.94 -20.87
C ARG A 136 -3.47 -11.46 -19.44
N LEU A 137 -3.34 -10.56 -18.46
CA LEU A 137 -3.26 -10.95 -17.05
C LEU A 137 -4.52 -11.68 -16.57
N ARG A 138 -5.71 -11.21 -16.96
CA ARG A 138 -6.98 -11.88 -16.64
C ARG A 138 -7.10 -13.25 -17.29
N ASP A 139 -6.68 -13.38 -18.53
CA ASP A 139 -6.74 -14.65 -19.25
C ASP A 139 -5.82 -15.70 -18.60
N THR A 140 -4.63 -15.29 -18.13
CA THR A 140 -3.70 -16.16 -17.40
C THR A 140 -4.23 -16.58 -16.03
N SER A 141 -4.84 -15.65 -15.28
CA SER A 141 -5.38 -15.93 -13.93
C SER A 141 -6.71 -16.71 -13.93
N ALA A 142 -7.43 -16.74 -15.06
CA ALA A 142 -8.61 -17.60 -15.25
C ALA A 142 -8.25 -19.07 -15.60
N SER A 143 -6.97 -19.35 -15.87
CA SER A 143 -6.48 -20.66 -16.33
C SER A 143 -5.79 -21.47 -15.24
N SER A 144 -5.73 -20.96 -14.00
CA SER A 144 -5.11 -21.57 -12.81
C SER A 144 -6.14 -21.92 -11.75
#